data_AF-A0A969KI22-F1
#
_entry.id   AF-A0A969KI22-F1
#
_cell.length_a   1.000
_cell.length_b   1.000
_cell.length_c   1.000
_cell.angle_alpha   90.00
_cell.angle_beta   90.00
_cell.angle_gamma   90.00
#
_symmetry.space_group_name_H-M   'P 1'
#
loop_
_entity.id
_entity.type
_entity.pdbx_description
1 polymer ?
#
loop_
_entity_poly.entity_id
_entity_poly.type
_entity_poly.pdbx_seq_one_letter_code
_entity_poly.pdbx_strand_id
1 'polypeptide(L)'
;MLHTRFKNDGIAVYKMTALQEAARDAIAKKIADNVYKMVEESCPACAESEHVVLSQKDMYGLPMTVAVCESCDFVYTQKRLTDKSLIDFYDGEYRQLDRAIPGIDPFYALQKRKGELLYDFLKEHDFLKKSLTESDFIVEIGCGAGGILHYFRDKGYSTVGCDFGSEYLNYGREKHGLTLIDGGLVALAPFFETLNRKPAIVIYEQVLEHIFNLDEELIELKN
;
A
#
# COMPACT_ATOMS: atom_id res chain seq x y z
N MET A 1 -19.92 25.69 -1.57
CA MET A 1 -19.24 26.06 -0.30
C MET A 1 -18.90 24.77 0.43
N LEU A 2 -17.65 24.59 0.85
CA LEU A 2 -17.22 23.38 1.54
C LEU A 2 -17.84 23.29 2.94
N HIS A 3 -18.47 22.15 3.26
CA HIS A 3 -19.06 21.93 4.59
C HIS A 3 -17.97 21.98 5.68
N THR A 4 -18.29 22.49 6.87
CA THR A 4 -17.31 22.68 7.97
C THR A 4 -16.57 21.40 8.34
N ARG A 5 -17.27 20.26 8.35
CA ARG A 5 -16.71 18.90 8.54
C ARG A 5 -15.50 18.59 7.66
N PHE A 6 -15.41 19.17 6.45
CA PHE A 6 -14.35 18.90 5.47
C PHE A 6 -13.31 20.02 5.40
N LYS A 7 -13.42 21.04 6.23
CA LYS A 7 -12.37 22.05 6.38
C LYS A 7 -11.21 21.45 7.16
N ASN A 8 -10.01 21.98 6.91
CA ASN A 8 -8.82 21.59 7.64
C ASN A 8 -8.84 22.20 9.05
N ASP A 9 -9.46 21.49 10.00
CA ASP A 9 -9.58 21.87 11.41
C ASP A 9 -8.76 20.95 12.35
N GLY A 10 -8.01 20.00 11.79
CA GLY A 10 -7.23 19.01 12.56
C GLY A 10 -8.06 17.90 13.22
N ILE A 11 -9.39 17.88 13.04
CA ILE A 11 -10.29 16.96 13.74
C ILE A 11 -10.57 15.74 12.86
N ALA A 12 -10.30 14.55 13.39
CA ALA A 12 -10.61 13.29 12.72
C ALA A 12 -12.12 13.13 12.49
N VAL A 13 -12.49 12.42 11.43
CA VAL A 13 -13.88 12.22 11.02
C VAL A 13 -14.58 11.15 11.88
N TYR A 14 -13.82 10.31 12.57
CA TYR A 14 -14.31 9.25 13.45
C TYR A 14 -13.48 9.21 14.74
N LYS A 15 -13.98 8.49 15.75
CA LYS A 15 -13.30 8.33 17.03
C LYS A 15 -12.08 7.44 16.88
N MET A 16 -10.91 7.98 17.19
CA MET A 16 -9.65 7.25 17.15
C MET A 16 -9.27 6.67 18.51
N THR A 17 -8.39 5.67 18.51
CA THR A 17 -7.74 5.18 19.72
C THR A 17 -6.60 6.11 20.15
N ALA A 18 -6.14 6.01 21.40
CA ALA A 18 -5.00 6.82 21.88
C ALA A 18 -3.72 6.60 21.05
N LEU A 19 -3.51 5.38 20.53
CA LEU A 19 -2.38 5.08 19.65
C LEU A 19 -2.50 5.81 18.31
N GLN A 20 -3.69 5.80 17.71
CA GLN A 20 -3.94 6.51 16.45
C GLN A 20 -3.86 8.04 16.62
N GLU A 21 -4.34 8.57 17.74
CA GLU A 21 -4.21 9.98 18.08
C GLU A 21 -2.74 10.39 18.20
N ALA A 22 -1.93 9.61 18.91
CA ALA A 22 -0.50 9.85 19.03
C ALA A 22 0.22 9.78 17.66
N ALA A 23 -0.10 8.79 16.84
CA ALA A 23 0.45 8.65 15.49
C ALA A 23 0.07 9.84 14.59
N ARG A 24 -1.22 10.22 14.56
CA ARG A 24 -1.71 11.41 13.83
C ARG A 24 -0.97 12.66 14.29
N ASP A 25 -0.83 12.88 15.59
CA ASP A 25 -0.21 14.09 16.12
C ASP A 25 1.28 14.16 15.77
N ALA A 26 1.97 13.02 15.78
CA ALA A 26 3.35 12.91 15.31
C ALA A 26 3.49 13.25 13.82
N ILE A 27 2.59 12.71 12.98
CA ILE A 27 2.58 13.00 11.53
C ILE A 27 2.26 14.47 11.28
N ALA A 28 1.24 15.02 11.94
CA ALA A 28 0.86 16.44 11.82
C ALA A 28 2.03 17.35 12.21
N LYS A 29 2.76 17.00 13.27
CA LYS A 29 3.98 17.70 13.67
C LYS A 29 5.08 17.61 12.61
N LYS A 30 5.36 16.43 12.06
CA LYS A 30 6.35 16.25 10.99
C LYS A 30 5.99 17.08 9.74
N ILE A 31 4.71 17.20 9.39
CA ILE A 31 4.25 18.06 8.30
C ILE A 31 4.47 19.54 8.65
N ALA A 32 4.07 19.96 9.85
CA ALA A 32 4.22 21.36 10.30
C ALA A 32 5.68 21.81 10.38
N ASP A 33 6.58 20.91 10.81
CA ASP A 33 8.02 21.15 10.90
C ASP A 33 8.74 20.97 9.54
N ASN A 34 8.00 20.68 8.46
CA ASN A 34 8.53 20.43 7.11
C ASN A 34 9.54 19.27 7.02
N VAL A 35 9.44 18.31 7.96
CA VAL A 35 10.13 17.02 7.91
C VAL A 35 9.45 16.13 6.87
N TYR A 36 8.12 16.04 6.96
CA TYR A 36 7.29 15.46 5.92
C TYR A 36 6.92 16.54 4.91
N LYS A 37 7.46 16.38 3.70
CA LYS A 37 7.21 17.29 2.59
C LYS A 37 5.92 16.90 1.90
N MET A 38 5.16 17.92 1.52
CA MET A 38 3.91 17.76 0.78
C MET A 38 4.10 18.26 -0.65
N VAL A 39 3.33 17.69 -1.56
CA VAL A 39 3.26 18.07 -2.97
C VAL A 39 1.79 18.17 -3.38
N GLU A 40 1.54 19.03 -4.36
CA GLU A 40 0.26 19.14 -5.05
C GLU A 40 0.40 18.49 -6.42
N GLU A 41 -0.51 17.56 -6.73
CA GLU A 41 -0.42 16.71 -7.92
C GLU A 41 -1.62 16.93 -8.84
N SER A 42 -1.40 16.71 -10.14
CA SER A 42 -2.48 16.58 -11.12
C SER A 42 -3.26 15.29 -10.90
N CYS A 43 -4.39 15.15 -11.59
CA CYS A 43 -5.18 13.92 -11.55
C CYS A 43 -4.33 12.72 -12.01
N PRO A 44 -4.19 11.65 -11.21
CA PRO A 44 -3.38 10.48 -11.58
C PRO A 44 -4.02 9.61 -12.67
N ALA A 45 -5.28 9.86 -13.04
CA ALA A 45 -5.98 9.09 -14.05
C ALA A 45 -5.92 9.71 -15.46
N CYS A 46 -5.85 11.05 -15.56
CA CYS A 46 -5.87 11.75 -16.85
C CYS A 46 -4.88 12.92 -16.97
N ALA A 47 -4.02 13.13 -15.97
CA ALA A 47 -2.99 14.18 -15.89
C ALA A 47 -3.49 15.64 -15.89
N GLU A 48 -4.81 15.87 -15.94
CA GLU A 48 -5.40 17.21 -15.86
C GLU A 48 -5.29 17.81 -14.46
N SER A 49 -5.13 19.14 -14.38
CA SER A 49 -4.94 19.86 -13.13
C SER A 49 -6.22 20.46 -12.55
N GLU A 50 -7.25 20.66 -13.38
CA GLU A 50 -8.52 21.27 -12.95
C GLU A 50 -9.32 20.31 -12.06
N HIS A 51 -9.73 20.82 -10.90
CA HIS A 51 -10.37 20.00 -9.87
C HIS A 51 -11.29 20.81 -8.95
N VAL A 52 -12.27 20.11 -8.37
CA VAL A 52 -13.12 20.61 -7.29
C VAL A 52 -12.67 20.00 -5.96
N VAL A 53 -12.32 20.84 -4.99
CA VAL A 53 -11.96 20.39 -3.63
C VAL A 53 -13.18 19.81 -2.91
N LEU A 54 -13.09 18.54 -2.53
CA LEU A 54 -14.07 17.83 -1.70
C LEU A 54 -13.75 17.89 -0.21
N SER A 55 -12.46 17.93 0.15
CA SER A 55 -12.00 18.03 1.53
C SER A 55 -10.61 18.65 1.61
N GLN A 56 -10.36 19.43 2.65
CA GLN A 56 -9.04 20.02 2.94
C GLN A 56 -8.24 19.18 3.97
N LYS A 57 -8.82 18.07 4.41
CA LYS A 57 -8.20 17.09 5.31
C LYS A 57 -8.57 15.67 4.92
N ASP A 58 -7.78 14.69 5.35
CA ASP A 58 -8.15 13.28 5.27
C ASP A 58 -9.11 12.87 6.40
N MET A 59 -9.42 11.57 6.48
CA MET A 59 -10.28 11.01 7.53
C MET A 59 -9.68 11.09 8.95
N TYR A 60 -8.36 11.20 9.06
CA TYR A 60 -7.62 11.31 10.33
C TYR A 60 -7.51 12.75 10.83
N GLY A 61 -7.81 13.74 9.99
CA GLY A 61 -7.63 15.16 10.31
C GLY A 61 -6.30 15.72 9.88
N LEU A 62 -5.50 14.98 9.09
CA LEU A 62 -4.25 15.48 8.52
C LEU A 62 -4.54 16.40 7.32
N PRO A 63 -3.69 17.40 7.05
CA PRO A 63 -3.91 18.45 6.05
C PRO A 63 -3.67 17.95 4.61
N MET A 64 -4.32 16.85 4.23
CA MET A 64 -4.33 16.28 2.89
C MET A 64 -5.59 16.69 2.13
N THR A 65 -5.44 17.31 0.97
CA THR A 65 -6.57 17.77 0.16
C THR A 65 -7.10 16.62 -0.69
N VAL A 66 -8.39 16.33 -0.59
CA VAL A 66 -9.11 15.42 -1.48
C VAL A 66 -9.89 16.23 -2.49
N ALA A 67 -9.77 15.90 -3.77
CA ALA A 67 -10.42 16.59 -4.87
C ALA A 67 -11.04 15.62 -5.88
N VAL A 68 -11.94 16.14 -6.70
CA VAL A 68 -12.49 15.46 -7.88
C VAL A 68 -11.95 16.17 -9.11
N CYS A 69 -11.36 15.42 -10.05
CA CYS A 69 -10.93 15.96 -11.33
C CYS A 69 -12.15 16.39 -12.17
N GLU A 70 -12.11 17.60 -12.73
CA GLU A 70 -13.22 18.10 -13.57
C GLU A 70 -13.27 17.43 -14.97
N SER A 71 -12.19 16.79 -15.40
CA SER A 71 -12.09 16.17 -16.72
C SER A 71 -12.51 14.70 -16.76
N CYS A 72 -12.30 13.95 -15.66
CA CYS A 72 -12.56 12.51 -15.62
C CYS A 72 -13.30 12.02 -14.36
N ASP A 73 -13.78 12.93 -13.52
CA ASP A 73 -14.51 12.65 -12.27
C ASP A 73 -13.75 11.79 -11.23
N PHE A 74 -12.44 11.55 -11.43
CA PHE A 74 -11.65 10.76 -10.52
C PHE A 74 -11.44 11.48 -9.18
N VAL A 75 -11.72 10.79 -8.07
CA VAL A 75 -11.48 11.29 -6.71
C VAL A 75 -10.05 10.93 -6.30
N TYR A 76 -9.25 11.91 -5.90
CA TYR A 76 -7.85 11.68 -5.53
C TYR A 76 -7.37 12.64 -4.45
N THR A 77 -6.28 12.26 -3.77
CA THR A 77 -5.58 13.11 -2.81
C THR A 77 -4.67 14.07 -3.58
N GLN A 78 -5.19 15.26 -3.89
CA GLN A 78 -4.50 16.31 -4.64
C GLN A 78 -3.28 16.85 -3.90
N LYS A 79 -3.40 17.06 -2.58
CA LYS A 79 -2.27 17.46 -1.73
C LYS A 79 -1.88 16.33 -0.80
N ARG A 80 -0.71 15.74 -1.03
CA ARG A 80 -0.23 14.51 -0.35
C ARG A 80 1.26 14.60 -0.02
N LEU A 81 1.78 13.60 0.67
CA LEU A 81 3.22 13.47 0.95
C LEU A 81 4.01 13.26 -0.36
N THR A 82 5.21 13.80 -0.45
CA THR A 82 6.16 13.44 -1.51
C THR A 82 6.57 11.97 -1.38
N ASP A 83 7.03 11.35 -2.47
CA ASP A 83 7.48 9.96 -2.48
C ASP A 83 8.43 9.60 -1.31
N LYS A 84 9.48 10.41 -1.11
CA LYS A 84 10.39 10.23 0.03
C LYS A 84 9.69 10.26 1.39
N SER A 85 8.81 11.24 1.63
CA SER A 85 8.10 11.35 2.90
C SER A 85 7.02 10.27 3.07
N LEU A 86 6.49 9.75 1.96
CA LEU A 86 5.55 8.65 1.93
C LEU A 86 6.22 7.33 2.33
N ILE A 87 7.43 7.06 1.83
CA ILE A 87 8.26 5.91 2.26
C ILE A 87 8.54 5.97 3.77
N ASP A 88 9.02 7.11 4.27
CA ASP A 88 9.28 7.31 5.70
C ASP A 88 8.01 7.16 6.56
N PHE A 89 6.84 7.52 6.02
CA PHE A 89 5.55 7.35 6.67
C PHE A 89 5.13 5.87 6.74
N TYR A 90 5.36 5.10 5.67
CA TYR A 90 5.02 3.67 5.64
C TYR A 90 5.90 2.82 6.55
N ASP A 91 7.20 3.13 6.64
CA ASP A 91 8.12 2.45 7.56
C ASP A 91 7.92 2.89 9.03
N GLY A 92 7.35 4.08 9.25
CA GLY A 92 7.10 4.64 10.58
C GLY A 92 5.64 4.53 11.06
N GLU A 93 4.91 5.63 10.99
CA GLU A 93 3.65 5.82 11.70
C GLU A 93 2.42 5.16 11.05
N TYR A 94 2.48 4.78 9.78
CA TYR A 94 1.32 4.34 9.01
C TYR A 94 0.50 3.26 9.73
N ARG A 95 1.15 2.20 10.21
CA ARG A 95 0.46 1.06 10.83
C ARG A 95 -0.19 1.41 12.17
N GLN A 96 0.43 2.32 12.91
CA GLN A 96 -0.10 2.82 14.18
C GLN A 96 -1.35 3.69 13.94
N LEU A 97 -1.37 4.43 12.82
CA LEU A 97 -2.51 5.26 12.42
C LEU A 97 -3.67 4.45 11.80
N ASP A 98 -3.39 3.59 10.82
CA ASP A 98 -4.43 2.90 10.03
C ASP A 98 -5.05 1.71 10.77
N ARG A 99 -4.20 0.82 11.30
CA ARG A 99 -4.65 -0.49 11.79
C ARG A 99 -4.82 -0.54 13.31
N ALA A 100 -3.95 0.15 14.05
CA ALA A 100 -3.89 0.06 15.52
C ALA A 100 -3.91 -1.39 16.06
N ILE A 101 -3.41 -2.36 15.28
CA ILE A 101 -3.42 -3.78 15.63
C ILE A 101 -2.32 -4.05 16.67
N PRO A 102 -2.59 -4.85 17.73
CA PRO A 102 -1.62 -5.15 18.78
C PRO A 102 -0.59 -6.20 18.32
N GLY A 103 0.29 -5.80 17.39
CA GLY A 103 1.45 -6.56 16.96
C GLY A 103 1.32 -7.26 15.61
N ILE A 104 2.46 -7.82 15.17
CA ILE A 104 2.63 -8.36 13.81
C ILE A 104 1.97 -9.73 13.64
N ASP A 105 1.94 -10.56 14.69
CA ASP A 105 1.35 -11.91 14.67
C ASP A 105 -0.13 -11.95 14.22
N PRO A 106 -1.05 -11.18 14.83
CA PRO A 106 -2.45 -11.13 14.38
C PRO A 106 -2.59 -10.57 12.95
N PHE A 107 -1.78 -9.60 12.57
CA PHE A 107 -1.79 -9.02 11.23
C PHE A 107 -1.34 -10.04 10.18
N TYR A 108 -0.25 -10.77 10.46
CA TYR A 108 0.23 -11.86 9.62
C TYR A 108 -0.82 -12.97 9.47
N ALA A 109 -1.50 -13.35 10.56
CA ALA A 109 -2.59 -14.33 10.50
C ALA A 109 -3.77 -13.85 9.64
N LEU A 110 -4.13 -12.56 9.73
CA LEU A 110 -5.13 -11.94 8.86
C LEU A 110 -4.70 -12.00 7.39
N GLN A 111 -3.45 -11.65 7.08
CA GLN A 111 -2.90 -11.77 5.72
C GLN A 111 -2.95 -13.21 5.22
N LYS A 112 -2.59 -14.20 6.04
CA LYS A 112 -2.68 -15.62 5.65
C LYS A 112 -4.12 -16.05 5.34
N ARG A 113 -5.10 -15.56 6.10
CA ARG A 113 -6.52 -15.78 5.80
C ARG A 113 -6.97 -15.09 4.51
N LYS A 114 -6.49 -13.88 4.21
CA LYS A 114 -6.72 -13.23 2.91
C LYS A 114 -6.12 -14.04 1.76
N GLY A 115 -4.93 -14.61 1.95
CA GLY A 115 -4.28 -15.48 0.97
C GLY A 115 -5.10 -16.72 0.64
N GLU A 116 -5.73 -17.32 1.65
CA GLU A 116 -6.68 -18.42 1.46
C GLU A 116 -7.87 -18.02 0.60
N LEU A 117 -8.54 -16.91 0.94
CA LEU A 117 -9.68 -16.40 0.17
C LEU A 117 -9.31 -16.08 -1.28
N LEU A 118 -8.15 -15.46 -1.49
CA LEU A 118 -7.65 -15.13 -2.82
C LEU A 118 -7.34 -16.40 -3.62
N TYR A 119 -6.65 -17.37 -3.02
CA TYR A 119 -6.37 -18.65 -3.65
C TYR A 119 -7.65 -19.39 -4.05
N ASP A 120 -8.62 -19.45 -3.14
CA ASP A 120 -9.90 -20.12 -3.40
C ASP A 120 -10.65 -19.43 -4.54
N PHE A 121 -10.72 -18.10 -4.54
CA PHE A 121 -11.28 -17.33 -5.64
C PHE A 121 -10.61 -17.64 -6.99
N LEU A 122 -9.27 -17.60 -7.04
CA LEU A 122 -8.52 -17.89 -8.27
C LEU A 122 -8.73 -19.34 -8.73
N LYS A 123 -8.85 -20.28 -7.80
CA LYS A 123 -9.10 -21.70 -8.08
C LYS A 123 -10.50 -21.95 -8.61
N GLU A 124 -11.52 -21.34 -7.99
CA GLU A 124 -12.92 -21.46 -8.35
C GLU A 124 -13.20 -20.90 -9.75
N HIS A 125 -12.47 -19.86 -10.14
CA HIS A 125 -12.58 -19.23 -11.46
C HIS A 125 -11.56 -19.75 -12.49
N ASP A 126 -10.94 -20.91 -12.24
CA ASP A 126 -9.98 -21.59 -13.12
C ASP A 126 -8.72 -20.77 -13.51
N PHE A 127 -8.42 -19.68 -12.79
CA PHE A 127 -7.18 -18.91 -12.98
C PHE A 127 -5.93 -19.71 -12.55
N LEU A 128 -6.09 -20.69 -11.67
CA LEU A 128 -4.96 -21.55 -11.22
C LEU A 128 -4.80 -22.84 -12.03
N LYS A 129 -5.85 -23.36 -12.68
CA LYS A 129 -5.85 -24.75 -13.21
C LYS A 129 -5.38 -24.90 -14.66
N LYS A 130 -5.29 -23.81 -15.44
CA LYS A 130 -4.97 -23.89 -16.88
C LYS A 130 -3.53 -23.54 -17.24
N SER A 131 -2.79 -22.87 -16.36
CA SER A 131 -1.43 -22.37 -16.69
C SER A 131 -0.44 -22.36 -15.52
N LEU A 132 -0.87 -22.64 -14.29
CA LEU A 132 -0.03 -22.50 -13.09
C LEU A 132 0.33 -23.86 -12.49
N THR A 133 1.60 -24.22 -12.64
CA THR A 133 2.32 -25.29 -11.98
C THR A 133 2.88 -24.86 -10.62
N GLU A 134 3.29 -25.81 -9.79
CA GLU A 134 3.99 -25.52 -8.53
C GLU A 134 5.34 -24.79 -8.75
N SER A 135 5.89 -24.85 -9.97
CA SER A 135 7.08 -24.09 -10.32
C SER A 135 6.79 -22.61 -10.62
N ASP A 136 5.53 -22.21 -10.67
CA ASP A 136 5.17 -20.83 -10.95
C ASP A 136 5.49 -19.89 -9.80
N PHE A 137 5.72 -18.66 -10.20
CA PHE A 137 6.25 -17.63 -9.33
C PHE A 137 5.21 -16.54 -9.10
N ILE A 138 4.92 -16.25 -7.84
CA ILE A 138 3.92 -15.27 -7.42
C ILE A 138 4.63 -14.11 -6.72
N VAL A 139 4.24 -12.90 -7.08
CA VAL A 139 4.75 -11.65 -6.51
C VAL A 139 3.64 -10.95 -5.76
N GLU A 140 3.95 -10.36 -4.60
CA GLU A 140 3.07 -9.42 -3.90
C GLU A 140 3.80 -8.09 -3.68
N ILE A 141 3.21 -7.00 -4.15
CA ILE A 141 3.69 -5.63 -3.93
C ILE A 141 2.94 -5.06 -2.73
N GLY A 142 3.67 -4.50 -1.76
CA GLY A 142 3.15 -4.11 -0.46
C GLY A 142 2.76 -5.31 0.40
N CYS A 143 3.65 -6.30 0.50
CA CYS A 143 3.35 -7.61 1.09
C CYS A 143 3.22 -7.61 2.63
N GLY A 144 3.52 -6.51 3.32
CA GLY A 144 3.53 -6.42 4.77
C GLY A 144 4.39 -7.52 5.40
N ALA A 145 3.79 -8.39 6.21
CA ALA A 145 4.49 -9.52 6.84
C ALA A 145 4.55 -10.79 5.96
N GLY A 146 4.02 -10.73 4.73
CA GLY A 146 4.06 -11.81 3.74
C GLY A 146 3.07 -12.95 4.00
N GLY A 147 2.01 -12.74 4.80
CA GLY A 147 1.04 -13.80 5.11
C GLY A 147 0.30 -14.36 3.88
N ILE A 148 -0.04 -13.50 2.91
CA ILE A 148 -0.66 -13.94 1.65
C ILE A 148 0.30 -14.86 0.89
N LEU A 149 1.53 -14.40 0.64
CA LEU A 149 2.57 -15.21 -0.01
C LEU A 149 2.83 -16.53 0.70
N HIS A 150 2.87 -16.53 2.04
CA HIS A 150 3.06 -17.77 2.79
C HIS A 150 1.95 -18.78 2.46
N TYR A 151 0.69 -18.36 2.37
CA TYR A 151 -0.39 -19.28 2.00
C TYR A 151 -0.15 -19.89 0.62
N PHE A 152 0.26 -19.10 -0.37
CA PHE A 152 0.61 -19.64 -1.70
C PHE A 152 1.83 -20.58 -1.64
N ARG A 153 2.85 -20.26 -0.85
CA ARG A 153 3.99 -21.16 -0.63
C ARG A 153 3.58 -22.51 -0.04
N ASP A 154 2.63 -22.52 0.91
CA ASP A 154 2.07 -23.75 1.48
C ASP A 154 1.32 -24.61 0.43
N LYS A 155 0.93 -24.02 -0.70
CA LYS A 155 0.35 -24.71 -1.86
C LYS A 155 1.38 -25.12 -2.91
N GLY A 156 2.67 -24.89 -2.66
CA GLY A 156 3.79 -25.30 -3.51
C GLY A 156 4.33 -24.23 -4.43
N TYR A 157 3.78 -23.02 -4.47
CA TYR A 157 4.27 -21.95 -5.36
C TYR A 157 5.58 -21.33 -4.85
N SER A 158 6.41 -20.87 -5.77
CA SER A 158 7.51 -19.96 -5.45
C SER A 158 6.96 -18.55 -5.25
N THR A 159 7.44 -17.84 -4.23
CA THR A 159 6.88 -16.54 -3.83
C THR A 159 7.94 -15.52 -3.49
N VAL A 160 7.76 -14.28 -3.94
CA VAL A 160 8.52 -13.11 -3.44
C VAL A 160 7.53 -12.00 -3.09
N GLY A 161 7.91 -11.10 -2.20
CA GLY A 161 7.21 -9.83 -2.07
C GLY A 161 8.14 -8.68 -1.72
N CYS A 162 7.63 -7.47 -1.85
CA CYS A 162 8.30 -6.27 -1.38
C CYS A 162 7.37 -5.37 -0.58
N ASP A 163 7.92 -4.62 0.37
CA ASP A 163 7.21 -3.63 1.18
C ASP A 163 8.20 -2.56 1.67
N PHE A 164 7.71 -1.45 2.21
CA PHE A 164 8.55 -0.44 2.87
C PHE A 164 8.60 -0.63 4.39
N GLY A 165 7.68 -1.39 4.99
CA GLY A 165 7.63 -1.65 6.43
C GLY A 165 8.65 -2.69 6.88
N SER A 166 9.86 -2.24 7.20
CA SER A 166 11.02 -3.10 7.53
C SER A 166 10.76 -4.05 8.69
N GLU A 167 10.03 -3.60 9.73
CA GLU A 167 9.65 -4.42 10.89
C GLU A 167 8.84 -5.67 10.47
N TYR A 168 7.91 -5.50 9.54
CA TYR A 168 7.03 -6.57 9.06
C TYR A 168 7.76 -7.52 8.11
N LEU A 169 8.61 -6.97 7.25
CA LEU A 169 9.47 -7.76 6.37
C LEU A 169 10.40 -8.66 7.18
N ASN A 170 11.06 -8.11 8.21
CA ASN A 170 11.95 -8.87 9.08
C ASN A 170 11.20 -9.98 9.82
N TYR A 171 10.00 -9.70 10.33
CA TYR A 171 9.15 -10.74 10.92
C TYR A 171 8.89 -11.90 9.93
N GLY A 172 8.49 -11.60 8.69
CA GLY A 172 8.21 -12.63 7.68
C GLY A 172 9.44 -13.44 7.26
N ARG A 173 10.59 -12.77 7.15
CA ARG A 173 11.89 -13.41 6.85
C ARG A 173 12.34 -14.33 7.98
N GLU A 174 12.41 -13.82 9.21
CA GLU A 174 13.01 -14.51 10.35
C GLU A 174 12.12 -15.63 10.88
N LYS A 175 10.82 -15.38 11.04
CA LYS A 175 9.89 -16.33 11.66
C LYS A 175 9.38 -17.37 10.67
N HIS A 176 9.30 -17.02 9.39
CA HIS A 176 8.64 -17.86 8.38
C HIS A 176 9.52 -18.21 7.18
N GLY A 177 10.75 -17.69 7.09
CA GLY A 177 11.67 -18.00 5.99
C GLY A 177 11.15 -17.54 4.63
N LEU A 178 10.40 -16.44 4.58
CA LEU A 178 9.86 -15.89 3.34
C LEU A 178 10.90 -15.04 2.61
N THR A 179 10.85 -15.04 1.28
CA THR A 179 11.66 -14.16 0.43
C THR A 179 10.95 -12.82 0.30
N LEU A 180 11.30 -11.86 1.15
CA LEU A 180 10.72 -10.52 1.14
C LEU A 180 11.84 -9.49 0.94
N ILE A 181 11.59 -8.40 0.20
CA ILE A 181 12.58 -7.41 -0.22
C ILE A 181 12.14 -6.01 0.26
N ASP A 182 13.06 -5.21 0.79
CA ASP A 182 12.77 -3.83 1.17
C ASP A 182 12.65 -2.96 -0.09
N GLY A 183 11.53 -2.26 -0.24
CA GLY A 183 11.25 -1.36 -1.36
C GLY A 183 9.94 -1.63 -2.09
N GLY A 184 9.74 -0.91 -3.20
CA GLY A 184 8.63 -1.11 -4.14
C GLY A 184 8.99 -2.07 -5.28
N LEU A 185 8.16 -2.10 -6.32
CA LEU A 185 8.30 -3.01 -7.48
C LEU A 185 9.70 -3.03 -8.09
N VAL A 186 10.34 -1.87 -8.25
CA VAL A 186 11.71 -1.74 -8.81
C VAL A 186 12.75 -2.55 -8.02
N ALA A 187 12.56 -2.73 -6.72
CA ALA A 187 13.48 -3.51 -5.88
C ALA A 187 13.47 -5.02 -6.23
N LEU A 188 12.45 -5.49 -6.94
CA LEU A 188 12.33 -6.88 -7.39
C LEU A 188 13.10 -7.15 -8.70
N ALA A 189 13.59 -6.13 -9.40
CA ALA A 189 14.27 -6.30 -10.70
C ALA A 189 15.41 -7.35 -10.67
N PRO A 190 16.33 -7.36 -9.68
CA PRO A 190 17.40 -8.37 -9.62
C PRO A 190 16.85 -9.81 -9.47
N PHE A 191 15.70 -9.95 -8.83
CA PHE A 191 15.06 -11.25 -8.63
C PHE A 191 14.48 -11.79 -9.95
N PHE A 192 13.82 -10.93 -10.73
CA PHE A 192 13.31 -11.29 -12.06
C PHE A 192 14.43 -11.65 -13.03
N GLU A 193 15.52 -10.87 -13.04
CA GLU A 193 16.72 -11.15 -13.85
C GLU A 193 17.33 -12.51 -13.49
N THR A 194 17.44 -12.81 -12.19
CA THR A 194 18.03 -14.07 -11.72
C THR A 194 17.19 -15.29 -12.10
N LEU A 195 15.86 -15.20 -11.98
CA LEU A 195 14.99 -16.34 -12.31
C LEU A 195 14.78 -16.52 -13.81
N ASN A 196 15.04 -15.49 -14.61
CA ASN A 196 14.81 -15.47 -16.06
C ASN A 196 13.39 -15.97 -16.43
N ARG A 197 12.38 -15.55 -15.64
CA ARG A 197 10.96 -15.86 -15.86
C ARG A 197 10.10 -14.71 -15.36
N LYS A 198 8.91 -14.57 -15.96
CA LYS A 198 7.90 -13.61 -15.49
C LYS A 198 7.07 -14.21 -14.35
N PRO A 199 6.57 -13.38 -13.42
CA PRO A 199 5.60 -13.83 -12.44
C PRO A 199 4.31 -14.27 -13.13
N ALA A 200 3.71 -15.31 -12.58
CA ALA A 200 2.48 -15.87 -13.10
C ALA A 200 1.25 -15.13 -12.54
N ILE A 201 1.38 -14.60 -11.32
CA ILE A 201 0.44 -13.69 -10.67
C ILE A 201 1.23 -12.58 -9.98
N VAL A 202 0.79 -11.33 -10.14
CA VAL A 202 1.22 -10.19 -9.33
C VAL A 202 0.04 -9.69 -8.51
N ILE A 203 0.22 -9.57 -7.21
CA ILE A 203 -0.81 -9.20 -6.24
C ILE A 203 -0.55 -7.78 -5.75
N TYR A 204 -1.56 -6.92 -5.86
CA TYR A 204 -1.65 -5.62 -5.20
C TYR A 204 -2.87 -5.65 -4.27
N GLU A 205 -2.68 -6.04 -3.02
CA GLU A 205 -3.77 -6.12 -2.03
C GLU A 205 -3.78 -4.86 -1.17
N GLN A 206 -4.71 -3.93 -1.42
CA GLN A 206 -4.80 -2.65 -0.69
C GLN A 206 -3.51 -1.81 -0.78
N VAL A 207 -2.97 -1.68 -1.99
CA VAL A 207 -1.68 -1.03 -2.28
C VAL A 207 -1.78 -0.11 -3.50
N LEU A 208 -2.58 -0.44 -4.52
CA LEU A 208 -2.63 0.31 -5.77
C LEU A 208 -3.08 1.77 -5.54
N GLU A 209 -4.00 1.99 -4.61
CA GLU A 209 -4.48 3.30 -4.17
C GLU A 209 -3.42 4.14 -3.42
N HIS A 210 -2.30 3.52 -3.05
CA HIS A 210 -1.21 4.10 -2.27
C HIS A 210 0.04 4.40 -3.08
N ILE A 211 0.08 3.99 -4.35
CA ILE A 211 1.23 4.20 -5.23
C ILE A 211 1.40 5.70 -5.53
N PHE A 212 2.64 6.20 -5.39
CA PHE A 212 2.92 7.61 -5.65
C PHE A 212 2.70 7.95 -7.12
N ASN A 213 3.41 7.29 -8.04
CA ASN A 213 3.26 7.47 -9.48
C ASN A 213 2.67 6.19 -10.11
N LEU A 214 1.36 6.19 -10.34
CA LEU A 214 0.65 5.02 -10.85
C LEU A 214 1.08 4.66 -12.27
N ASP A 215 1.32 5.65 -13.13
CA ASP A 215 1.73 5.40 -14.51
C ASP A 215 3.11 4.76 -14.57
N GLU A 216 4.08 5.25 -13.80
CA GLU A 216 5.43 4.66 -13.71
C GLU A 216 5.37 3.21 -13.18
N GLU A 217 4.58 2.96 -12.14
CA GLU A 217 4.38 1.61 -11.58
C GLU A 217 3.79 0.65 -12.62
N LEU A 218 2.77 1.08 -13.38
CA LEU A 218 2.13 0.26 -14.40
C LEU A 218 3.02 0.02 -15.62
N ILE A 219 3.84 1.01 -16.01
CA ILE A 219 4.87 0.86 -17.05
C ILE A 219 5.89 -0.18 -16.60
N GLU A 220 6.38 -0.08 -15.38
CA GLU A 220 7.37 -1.02 -14.83
C GLU A 220 6.79 -2.44 -14.74
N LEU A 221 5.55 -2.59 -14.28
CA LEU A 221 4.86 -3.88 -14.19
C LEU A 221 4.72 -4.59 -15.54
N LYS A 222 4.64 -3.82 -16.63
CA LYS A 222 4.50 -4.35 -17.99
C LYS A 222 5.81 -4.91 -18.57
N ASN A 223 6.95 -4.40 -18.11
CA ASN A 223 8.27 -4.77 -18.64
C ASN A 223 8.62 -6.24 -18.35
#